data_AF-A0A7S3YVV8-F1
#
_entry.id   AF-A0A7S3YVV8-F1
#
_cell.length_a   1.000
_cell.length_b   1.000
_cell.length_c   1.000
_cell.angle_alpha   90.00
_cell.angle_beta   90.00
_cell.angle_gamma   90.00
#
_symmetry.space_group_name_H-M   'P 1'
#
loop_
_entity.id
_entity.type
_entity.pdbx_description
1 polymer ?
#
loop_
_entity_poly.entity_id
_entity_poly.type
_entity_poly.pdbx_seq_one_letter_code
_entity_poly.pdbx_strand_id
1 'polypeptide(L)'
;FGYEFPETVLVFTNKTLTILCSRSKTKYLSPLGSSEGGLKLNLVARNKEDKDAANFESLVKKMKASNQGTLLGWLPKEKQSGKFIARWNQAWANCDMKTANVSLGFGRVLSVKDKAAQKCVESASRFAAIVLKKHLQTSIEGAADEETKISHQKLSEETIKQFENPRKLDPRMQSAEDLETCYDPLVMSGGRYNLRA
;
A
#
# COMPACT_ATOMS: atom_id res chain seq x y z
N PHE A 1 7.28 10.04 0.48
CA PHE A 1 7.67 8.81 1.18
C PHE A 1 7.88 7.64 0.24
N GLY A 2 7.02 7.40 -0.77
CA GLY A 2 7.32 6.53 -1.94
C GLY A 2 7.52 5.03 -1.68
N TYR A 3 7.60 4.63 -0.42
CA TYR A 3 7.91 3.27 0.03
C TYR A 3 6.99 2.87 1.16
N GLU A 4 6.82 1.56 1.34
CA GLU A 4 6.18 0.99 2.51
C GLU A 4 7.13 1.05 3.73
N PHE A 5 6.57 1.39 4.90
CA PHE A 5 7.31 1.40 6.17
C PHE A 5 6.68 0.42 7.16
N PRO A 6 7.12 -0.86 7.19
CA PRO A 6 6.64 -1.84 8.16
C PRO A 6 6.91 -1.39 9.61
N GLU A 7 6.13 -1.87 10.57
CA GLU A 7 6.28 -1.55 12.00
C GLU A 7 6.49 -0.05 12.28
N THR A 8 5.61 0.78 11.71
CA THR A 8 5.67 2.24 11.80
C THR A 8 4.29 2.81 12.15
N VAL A 9 4.23 3.77 13.06
CA VAL A 9 3.00 4.46 13.45
C VAL A 9 3.09 5.93 13.06
N LEU A 10 2.05 6.44 12.37
CA LEU A 10 1.90 7.84 12.05
C LEU A 10 0.74 8.41 12.86
N VAL A 11 1.00 9.47 13.63
CA VAL A 11 -0.03 10.20 14.37
C VAL A 11 -0.06 11.63 13.85
N PHE A 12 -1.17 11.98 13.20
CA PHE A 12 -1.47 13.34 12.77
C PHE A 12 -2.28 14.05 13.86
N THR A 13 -1.82 15.24 14.25
CA THR A 13 -2.50 16.18 15.14
C THR A 13 -2.63 17.52 14.45
N ASN A 14 -3.35 18.47 15.04
CA ASN A 14 -3.52 19.80 14.45
C ASN A 14 -2.20 20.55 14.16
N LYS A 15 -1.14 20.27 14.93
CA LYS A 15 0.16 20.98 14.84
C LYS A 15 1.33 20.09 14.46
N THR A 16 1.21 18.77 14.63
CA THR A 16 2.34 17.85 14.46
C THR A 16 1.98 16.58 13.71
N LEU A 17 2.90 16.10 12.89
CA LEU A 17 2.97 14.72 12.44
C LEU A 17 4.06 14.02 13.24
N THR A 18 3.68 13.09 14.12
CA THR A 18 4.66 12.24 14.81
C THR A 18 4.75 10.89 14.09
N ILE A 19 5.97 10.50 13.71
CA ILE A 19 6.26 9.20 13.09
C ILE A 19 7.14 8.38 14.04
N LEU A 20 6.63 7.25 14.52
CA LEU A 20 7.37 6.27 15.32
C LEU A 20 7.84 5.13 14.42
N CYS A 21 9.15 4.97 14.24
CA CYS A 21 9.74 3.94 13.38
C CYS A 21 11.15 3.56 13.82
N SER A 22 11.82 2.63 13.12
CA SER A 22 13.21 2.26 13.44
C SER A 22 14.19 3.43 13.28
N ARG A 23 15.34 3.38 13.96
CA ARG A 23 16.41 4.40 13.81
C ARG A 23 16.89 4.57 12.36
N SER A 24 16.88 3.49 11.57
CA SER A 24 17.22 3.57 10.14
C SER A 24 16.17 4.37 9.36
N LYS A 25 14.89 4.12 9.63
CA LYS A 25 13.78 4.84 9.02
C LYS A 25 13.77 6.31 9.44
N THR A 26 13.99 6.64 10.71
CA THR A 26 14.06 8.05 11.12
C THR A 26 15.15 8.84 10.39
N LYS A 27 16.31 8.22 10.12
CA LYS A 27 17.37 8.84 9.29
C LYS A 27 16.93 9.06 7.84
N TYR A 28 16.18 8.12 7.27
CA TYR A 28 15.64 8.27 5.91
C TYR A 28 14.58 9.38 5.81
N LEU A 29 13.76 9.55 6.86
CA LEU A 29 12.68 10.54 6.89
C LEU A 29 13.15 11.94 7.32
N SER A 30 14.36 12.09 7.87
CA SER A 30 14.87 13.37 8.37
C SER A 30 14.94 14.49 7.31
N PRO A 31 15.19 14.24 6.01
CA PRO A 31 15.25 15.30 5.01
C PRO A 31 13.90 15.96 4.72
N LEU A 32 12.78 15.38 5.17
CA LEU A 32 11.45 15.90 4.88
C LEU A 32 11.14 17.22 5.60
N GLY A 33 11.93 17.59 6.61
CA GLY A 33 11.86 18.90 7.25
C GLY A 33 10.49 19.25 7.83
N SER A 34 10.25 20.54 8.03
CA SER A 34 8.93 21.07 8.39
C SER A 34 8.18 21.44 7.11
N SER A 35 6.90 21.06 7.01
CA SER A 35 6.09 21.35 5.82
C SER A 35 5.74 22.85 5.74
N GLU A 36 5.53 23.35 4.52
CA GLU A 36 5.07 24.74 4.26
C GLU A 36 3.71 25.05 4.92
N GLY A 37 2.91 24.03 5.24
CA GLY A 37 1.60 24.15 5.89
C GLY A 37 1.63 24.30 7.43
N GLY A 38 2.80 24.53 8.04
CA GLY A 38 2.92 24.73 9.49
C GLY A 38 2.80 23.46 10.35
N LEU A 39 2.68 22.28 9.72
CA LEU A 39 2.71 20.99 10.41
C LEU A 39 4.16 20.62 10.75
N LYS A 40 4.48 20.51 12.05
CA LYS A 40 5.81 20.12 12.53
C LYS A 40 6.00 18.61 12.45
N LEU A 41 7.02 18.16 11.73
CA LEU A 41 7.42 16.76 11.71
C LEU A 41 8.21 16.41 12.98
N ASN A 42 7.81 15.32 13.65
CA ASN A 42 8.50 14.77 14.80
C ASN A 42 8.81 13.29 14.58
N LEU A 43 10.09 12.95 14.45
CA LEU A 43 10.55 11.58 14.23
C LEU A 43 10.96 10.95 15.56
N VAL A 44 10.37 9.81 15.89
CA VAL A 44 10.63 9.06 17.13
C VAL A 44 11.22 7.71 16.77
N ALA A 45 12.39 7.42 17.32
CA ALA A 45 13.02 6.12 17.17
C ALA A 45 12.38 5.11 18.14
N ARG A 46 12.07 3.93 17.62
CA ARG A 46 11.59 2.81 18.42
C ARG A 46 12.60 2.40 19.51
N ASN A 47 12.06 2.05 20.67
CA ASN A 47 12.80 1.49 21.79
C ASN A 47 12.42 0.01 21.93
N LYS A 48 13.38 -0.87 21.64
CA LYS A 48 13.14 -2.32 21.70
C LYS A 48 13.19 -2.87 23.12
N GLU A 49 13.86 -2.18 24.05
CA GLU A 49 14.07 -2.63 25.43
C GLU A 49 12.76 -2.64 26.21
N ASP A 50 11.98 -1.56 26.10
CA ASP A 50 10.65 -1.42 26.72
C ASP A 50 9.50 -1.83 25.79
N LYS A 51 9.83 -2.43 24.63
CA LYS A 51 8.85 -2.82 23.60
C LYS A 51 7.98 -1.64 23.13
N ASP A 52 8.55 -0.44 23.08
CA ASP A 52 7.92 0.81 22.66
C ASP A 52 6.85 1.35 23.63
N ALA A 53 6.78 0.85 24.87
CA ALA A 53 5.75 1.22 25.84
C ALA A 53 5.71 2.74 26.11
N ALA A 54 6.85 3.36 26.44
CA ALA A 54 6.90 4.81 26.69
C ALA A 54 6.61 5.64 25.42
N ASN A 55 7.01 5.12 24.25
CA ASN A 55 6.70 5.74 22.97
C ASN A 55 5.18 5.76 22.72
N PHE A 56 4.51 4.63 22.93
CA PHE A 56 3.06 4.53 22.74
C PHE A 56 2.29 5.43 23.71
N GLU A 57 2.68 5.45 24.98
CA GLU A 57 2.08 6.34 25.98
C GLU A 57 2.21 7.82 25.56
N SER A 58 3.39 8.23 25.10
CA SER A 58 3.64 9.58 24.60
C SER A 58 2.78 9.93 23.38
N LEU A 59 2.61 8.99 22.43
CA LEU A 59 1.73 9.17 21.29
C LEU A 59 0.26 9.32 21.70
N VAL A 60 -0.22 8.47 22.62
CA VAL A 60 -1.59 8.55 23.16
C VAL A 60 -1.83 9.89 23.86
N LYS A 61 -0.87 10.35 24.66
CA LYS A 61 -0.94 11.67 25.32
C LYS A 61 -1.06 12.80 24.30
N LYS A 62 -0.30 12.74 23.19
CA LYS A 62 -0.41 13.71 22.10
C LYS A 62 -1.77 13.66 21.39
N MET A 63 -2.32 12.47 21.17
CA MET A 63 -3.67 12.32 20.61
C MET A 63 -4.71 12.98 21.50
N LYS A 64 -4.68 12.71 22.82
CA LYS A 64 -5.60 13.31 23.80
C LYS A 64 -5.47 14.83 23.92
N ALA A 65 -4.25 15.37 23.80
CA ALA A 65 -4.01 16.81 23.85
C ALA A 65 -4.47 17.54 22.58
N SER A 66 -4.55 16.85 21.44
CA SER A 66 -4.95 17.44 20.17
C SER A 66 -6.47 17.59 20.09
N ASN A 67 -6.97 18.80 19.83
CA ASN A 67 -8.42 19.09 19.68
C ASN A 67 -9.28 18.49 20.80
N GLN A 68 -8.79 18.60 22.05
CA GLN A 68 -9.43 18.07 23.26
C GLN A 68 -9.59 16.54 23.31
N GLY A 69 -8.95 15.78 22.40
CA GLY A 69 -8.98 14.32 22.42
C GLY A 69 -10.37 13.73 22.17
N THR A 70 -11.27 14.48 21.54
CA THR A 70 -12.69 14.10 21.43
C THR A 70 -12.94 13.01 20.38
N LEU A 71 -12.18 13.03 19.28
CA LEU A 71 -12.38 12.15 18.14
C LEU A 71 -11.04 11.68 17.55
N LEU A 72 -10.86 10.37 17.46
CA LEU A 72 -9.75 9.70 16.79
C LEU A 72 -10.19 9.15 15.44
N GLY A 73 -9.64 9.71 14.36
CA GLY A 73 -9.78 9.16 13.02
C GLY A 73 -8.81 8.00 12.80
N TRP A 74 -9.31 6.85 12.34
CA TRP A 74 -8.48 5.69 12.01
C TRP A 74 -9.09 4.85 10.87
N LEU A 75 -8.37 3.82 10.45
CA LEU A 75 -8.78 2.91 9.37
C LEU A 75 -9.17 1.54 9.95
N PRO A 76 -10.43 1.35 10.41
CA PRO A 76 -10.85 0.14 11.14
C PRO A 76 -10.86 -1.14 10.30
N LYS A 77 -10.87 -1.01 8.97
CA LYS A 77 -10.87 -2.17 8.05
C LYS A 77 -9.47 -2.71 7.77
N GLU A 78 -8.42 -1.95 8.11
CA GLU A 78 -7.03 -2.38 7.88
C GLU A 78 -6.63 -3.44 8.90
N LYS A 79 -6.27 -4.62 8.41
CA LYS A 79 -5.85 -5.76 9.23
C LYS A 79 -4.35 -5.94 9.12
N GLN A 80 -3.62 -5.24 9.98
CA GLN A 80 -2.18 -5.45 10.14
C GLN A 80 -1.92 -6.57 11.16
N SER A 81 -0.91 -7.40 10.88
CA SER A 81 -0.49 -8.49 11.77
C SER A 81 0.89 -8.22 12.37
N GLY A 82 1.10 -8.68 13.61
CA GLY A 82 2.42 -8.65 14.25
C GLY A 82 2.41 -8.10 15.67
N LYS A 83 3.49 -8.36 16.41
CA LYS A 83 3.61 -7.98 17.83
C LYS A 83 3.60 -6.45 18.03
N PHE A 84 4.17 -5.70 17.09
CA PHE A 84 4.22 -4.24 17.17
C PHE A 84 2.82 -3.62 17.08
N ILE A 85 2.03 -3.99 16.06
CA ILE A 85 0.67 -3.45 15.90
C ILE A 85 -0.27 -3.92 17.02
N ALA A 86 -0.13 -5.16 17.51
CA ALA A 86 -0.93 -5.65 18.62
C ALA A 86 -0.75 -4.79 19.89
N ARG A 87 0.50 -4.43 20.21
CA ARG A 87 0.81 -3.53 21.35
C ARG A 87 0.33 -2.11 21.12
N TRP A 88 0.47 -1.59 19.89
CA TRP A 88 -0.06 -0.27 19.55
C TRP A 88 -1.57 -0.22 19.75
N ASN A 89 -2.31 -1.19 19.20
CA ASN A 89 -3.76 -1.28 19.36
C ASN A 89 -4.15 -1.37 20.84
N GLN A 90 -3.43 -2.14 21.65
CA GLN A 90 -3.66 -2.21 23.09
C GLN A 90 -3.44 -0.87 23.80
N ALA A 91 -2.43 -0.10 23.40
CA ALA A 91 -2.05 1.15 24.05
C ALA A 91 -3.13 2.24 23.96
N TRP A 92 -3.92 2.26 22.87
CA TRP A 92 -4.99 3.24 22.70
C TRP A 92 -6.42 2.66 22.80
N ALA A 93 -6.58 1.33 22.87
CA ALA A 93 -7.89 0.66 22.99
C ALA A 93 -8.72 1.15 24.19
N ASN A 94 -8.07 1.46 25.31
CA ASN A 94 -8.73 1.93 26.54
C ASN A 94 -8.81 3.47 26.62
N CYS A 95 -8.64 4.18 25.52
CA CYS A 95 -8.80 5.63 25.52
C CYS A 95 -10.28 6.01 25.40
N ASP A 96 -10.73 6.96 26.21
CA ASP A 96 -12.11 7.52 26.18
C ASP A 96 -12.40 8.39 24.93
N MET A 97 -11.59 8.27 23.87
CA MET A 97 -11.78 9.02 22.63
C MET A 97 -12.81 8.31 21.76
N LYS A 98 -13.78 9.04 21.22
CA LYS A 98 -14.66 8.47 20.19
C LYS A 98 -13.81 8.14 18.96
N THR A 99 -14.17 7.11 18.21
CA THR A 99 -13.45 6.75 16.99
C THR A 99 -14.31 7.01 15.75
N ALA A 100 -13.66 7.37 14.64
CA ALA A 100 -14.31 7.51 13.34
C ALA A 100 -13.48 6.83 12.25
N ASN A 101 -14.19 6.20 11.31
CA ASN A 101 -13.58 5.65 10.11
C ASN A 101 -13.26 6.78 9.12
N VAL A 102 -11.98 6.98 8.81
CA VAL A 102 -11.52 8.03 7.88
C VAL A 102 -11.19 7.53 6.47
N SER A 103 -11.50 6.27 6.13
CA SER A 103 -11.20 5.69 4.81
C SER A 103 -11.74 6.53 3.65
N LEU A 104 -12.97 7.05 3.75
CA LEU A 104 -13.56 7.90 2.71
C LEU A 104 -12.83 9.25 2.57
N GLY A 105 -12.32 9.80 3.68
CA GLY A 105 -11.53 11.03 3.66
C GLY A 105 -10.23 10.84 2.89
N PHE A 106 -9.49 9.76 3.18
CA PHE A 106 -8.29 9.40 2.41
C PHE A 106 -8.60 9.14 0.94
N GLY A 107 -9.68 8.41 0.64
CA GLY A 107 -10.10 8.15 -0.74
C GLY A 107 -10.37 9.44 -1.53
N ARG A 108 -10.98 10.45 -0.90
CA ARG A 108 -11.21 11.76 -1.52
C ARG A 108 -9.90 12.53 -1.72
N VAL A 109 -9.05 12.62 -0.69
CA VAL A 109 -7.77 13.34 -0.76
C VAL A 109 -6.85 12.74 -1.83
N LEU A 110 -6.81 11.41 -1.94
CA LEU A 110 -5.95 10.70 -2.88
C LEU A 110 -6.60 10.51 -4.26
N SER A 111 -7.82 11.01 -4.50
CA SER A 111 -8.56 10.77 -5.74
C SER A 111 -7.88 11.42 -6.94
N VAL A 112 -7.55 12.71 -6.84
CA VAL A 112 -6.86 13.48 -7.86
C VAL A 112 -5.39 13.06 -7.91
N LYS A 113 -4.95 12.57 -9.06
CA LYS A 113 -3.56 12.15 -9.30
C LYS A 113 -2.76 13.32 -9.84
N ASP A 114 -1.56 13.53 -9.32
CA ASP A 114 -0.60 14.44 -9.92
C ASP A 114 -0.02 13.86 -11.23
N LYS A 115 0.75 14.67 -11.97
CA LYS A 115 1.35 14.24 -13.24
C LYS A 115 2.28 13.03 -13.12
N ALA A 116 2.95 12.86 -11.98
CA ALA A 116 3.86 11.74 -11.78
C ALA A 116 3.06 10.44 -11.58
N ALA A 117 2.03 10.48 -10.73
CA ALA A 117 1.13 9.37 -10.51
C ALA A 117 0.33 9.01 -11.76
N GLN A 118 -0.10 9.99 -12.56
CA GLN A 118 -0.74 9.74 -13.85
C GLN A 118 0.19 8.97 -14.81
N LYS A 119 1.45 9.39 -14.93
CA LYS A 119 2.45 8.66 -15.75
C LYS A 119 2.67 7.23 -15.28
N CYS A 120 2.69 6.98 -13.96
CA CYS A 120 2.76 5.61 -13.42
C CYS A 120 1.56 4.78 -13.87
N VAL A 121 0.34 5.31 -13.75
CA VAL A 121 -0.90 4.64 -14.19
C VAL A 121 -0.90 4.38 -15.70
N GLU A 122 -0.49 5.35 -16.51
CA GLU A 122 -0.37 5.19 -17.96
C GLU A 122 0.63 4.09 -18.32
N SER A 123 1.80 4.07 -17.66
CA SER A 123 2.81 3.05 -17.89
C SER A 123 2.32 1.65 -17.50
N ALA A 124 1.68 1.51 -16.34
CA ALA A 124 1.09 0.26 -15.87
C ALA A 124 -0.02 -0.24 -16.81
N SER A 125 -0.92 0.65 -17.23
CA SER A 125 -2.03 0.33 -18.14
C SER A 125 -1.53 -0.13 -19.52
N ARG A 126 -0.51 0.56 -20.05
CA ARG A 126 0.15 0.18 -21.30
C ARG A 126 0.80 -1.19 -21.20
N PHE A 127 1.51 -1.48 -20.10
CA PHE A 127 2.14 -2.78 -19.92
C PHE A 127 1.08 -3.90 -19.81
N ALA A 128 0.02 -3.68 -19.04
CA ALA A 128 -1.09 -4.62 -18.93
C ALA A 128 -1.72 -4.94 -20.30
N ALA A 129 -1.94 -3.91 -21.14
CA ALA A 129 -2.45 -4.09 -22.50
C ALA A 129 -1.50 -4.91 -23.39
N ILE A 130 -0.18 -4.72 -23.24
CA ILE A 130 0.83 -5.47 -23.98
C ILE A 130 0.87 -6.93 -23.53
N VAL A 131 0.83 -7.19 -22.22
CA VAL A 131 0.77 -8.57 -21.69
C VAL A 131 -0.48 -9.28 -22.19
N LEU A 132 -1.64 -8.61 -22.15
CA LEU A 132 -2.89 -9.16 -22.68
C LEU A 132 -2.75 -9.52 -24.16
N LYS A 133 -2.27 -8.59 -25.00
CA LYS A 133 -2.22 -8.76 -26.45
C LYS A 133 -1.12 -9.72 -26.92
N LYS A 134 0.09 -9.61 -26.38
CA LYS A 134 1.27 -10.32 -26.88
C LYS A 134 1.49 -11.67 -26.21
N HIS A 135 0.94 -11.88 -25.01
CA HIS A 135 1.10 -13.13 -24.29
C HIS A 135 -0.24 -13.84 -24.14
N LEU A 136 -1.18 -13.29 -23.35
CA LEU A 136 -2.39 -14.04 -23.01
C LEU A 136 -3.25 -14.38 -24.23
N GLN A 137 -3.49 -13.41 -25.13
CA GLN A 137 -4.22 -13.63 -26.37
C GLN A 137 -3.51 -14.64 -27.28
N THR A 138 -2.21 -14.47 -27.53
CA THR A 138 -1.43 -15.37 -28.38
C THR A 138 -1.36 -16.80 -27.81
N SER A 139 -1.26 -16.97 -26.49
CA SER A 139 -1.31 -18.29 -25.84
C SER A 139 -2.67 -18.97 -26.01
N ILE A 140 -3.77 -18.21 -25.96
CA ILE A 140 -5.12 -18.74 -26.18
C ILE A 140 -5.30 -19.13 -27.66
N GLU A 141 -4.88 -18.27 -28.59
CA GLU A 141 -4.93 -18.52 -30.03
C GLU A 141 -4.11 -19.77 -30.39
N GLY A 142 -2.86 -19.87 -29.92
CA GLY A 142 -2.01 -21.04 -30.16
C GLY A 142 -2.60 -22.33 -29.57
N ALA A 143 -3.17 -22.28 -28.37
CA ALA A 143 -3.81 -23.46 -27.78
C ALA A 143 -5.05 -23.91 -28.59
N ALA A 144 -5.78 -22.97 -29.19
CA ALA A 144 -6.91 -23.28 -30.06
C ALA A 144 -6.44 -23.87 -31.40
N ASP A 145 -5.45 -23.27 -32.05
CA ASP A 145 -4.91 -23.70 -33.34
C ASP A 145 -4.26 -25.10 -33.26
N GLU A 146 -3.56 -25.38 -32.16
CA GLU A 146 -2.91 -26.68 -31.91
C GLU A 146 -3.86 -27.72 -31.27
N GLU A 147 -5.11 -27.34 -30.99
CA GLU A 147 -6.11 -28.15 -30.26
C GLU A 147 -5.58 -28.69 -28.91
N THR A 148 -4.73 -27.91 -28.23
CA THR A 148 -4.12 -28.31 -26.97
C THR A 148 -4.97 -27.92 -25.76
N LYS A 149 -4.92 -28.77 -24.73
CA LYS A 149 -5.60 -28.50 -23.46
C LYS A 149 -4.68 -27.70 -22.54
N ILE A 150 -5.05 -26.46 -22.25
CA ILE A 150 -4.42 -25.63 -21.23
C ILE A 150 -5.43 -25.22 -20.17
N SER A 151 -5.05 -25.25 -18.89
CA SER A 151 -5.92 -24.84 -17.79
C SER A 151 -5.91 -23.32 -17.63
N HIS A 152 -7.00 -22.77 -17.08
CA HIS A 152 -7.09 -21.34 -16.74
C HIS A 152 -6.00 -20.91 -15.76
N GLN A 153 -5.71 -21.76 -14.77
CA GLN A 153 -4.64 -21.53 -13.80
C GLN A 153 -3.27 -21.44 -14.48
N LYS A 154 -2.96 -22.34 -15.42
CA LYS A 154 -1.68 -22.33 -16.13
C LYS A 154 -1.52 -21.05 -16.98
N LEU A 155 -2.57 -20.62 -17.69
CA LEU A 155 -2.56 -19.35 -18.42
C LEU A 155 -2.32 -18.15 -17.49
N SER A 156 -2.93 -18.17 -16.30
CA SER A 156 -2.75 -17.13 -15.28
C SER A 156 -1.31 -17.08 -14.77
N GLU A 157 -0.75 -18.23 -14.36
CA GLU A 157 0.64 -18.36 -13.89
C GLU A 157 1.65 -17.93 -14.95
N GLU A 158 1.46 -18.33 -16.22
CA GLU A 158 2.34 -17.94 -17.34
C GLU A 158 2.26 -16.44 -17.64
N THR A 159 1.08 -15.84 -17.45
CA THR A 159 0.87 -14.40 -17.57
C THR A 159 1.61 -13.64 -16.46
N ILE A 160 1.60 -14.13 -15.23
CA ILE A 160 2.33 -13.51 -14.10
C ILE A 160 3.84 -13.54 -14.38
N LYS A 161 4.39 -14.63 -14.92
CA LYS A 161 5.83 -14.74 -15.24
C LYS A 161 6.32 -13.68 -16.22
N GLN A 162 5.43 -13.08 -17.01
CA GLN A 162 5.78 -11.99 -17.90
C GLN A 162 6.23 -10.72 -17.16
N PHE A 163 5.81 -10.55 -15.92
CA PHE A 163 6.18 -9.42 -15.07
C PHE A 163 7.61 -9.55 -14.50
N GLU A 164 8.20 -10.75 -14.50
CA GLU A 164 9.60 -10.97 -14.08
C GLU A 164 10.60 -10.41 -15.10
N ASN A 165 10.21 -10.32 -16.38
CA ASN A 165 11.08 -9.88 -17.47
C ASN A 165 10.34 -8.92 -18.44
N PRO A 166 9.83 -7.78 -17.96
CA PRO A 166 8.91 -6.92 -18.71
C PRO A 166 9.55 -6.32 -19.96
N ARG A 167 10.88 -6.14 -19.96
CA ARG A 167 11.65 -5.65 -21.12
C ARG A 167 11.55 -6.56 -22.33
N LYS A 168 11.34 -7.87 -22.16
CA LYS A 168 11.17 -8.81 -23.28
C LYS A 168 9.88 -8.51 -24.05
N LEU A 169 8.83 -8.04 -23.37
CA LEU A 169 7.54 -7.71 -23.98
C LEU A 169 7.44 -6.24 -24.41
N ASP A 170 8.01 -5.34 -23.62
CA ASP A 170 8.06 -3.90 -23.88
C ASP A 170 9.44 -3.32 -23.55
N PRO A 171 10.29 -3.04 -24.55
CA PRO A 171 11.63 -2.48 -24.35
C PRO A 171 11.69 -1.16 -23.58
N ARG A 172 10.56 -0.43 -23.48
CA ARG A 172 10.46 0.85 -22.76
C ARG A 172 10.39 0.67 -21.23
N MET A 173 10.15 -0.55 -20.74
CA MET A 173 10.10 -0.81 -19.30
C MET A 173 11.49 -0.71 -18.69
N GLN A 174 11.61 -0.03 -17.55
CA GLN A 174 12.91 0.32 -16.97
C GLN A 174 13.38 -0.71 -15.93
N SER A 175 12.51 -1.09 -15.00
CA SER A 175 12.79 -2.08 -13.96
C SER A 175 11.64 -3.08 -13.84
N ALA A 176 11.95 -4.33 -13.52
CA ALA A 176 10.97 -5.32 -13.08
C ALA A 176 10.53 -5.08 -11.63
N GLU A 177 11.38 -4.44 -10.82
CA GLU A 177 11.11 -4.17 -9.39
C GLU A 177 10.01 -3.13 -9.19
N ASP A 178 9.78 -2.26 -10.18
CA ASP A 178 8.73 -1.23 -10.14
C ASP A 178 7.37 -1.76 -10.66
N LEU A 179 7.25 -3.07 -10.87
CA LEU A 179 6.13 -3.66 -11.59
C LEU A 179 5.62 -4.94 -10.90
N GLU A 180 4.37 -4.90 -10.47
CA GLU A 180 3.70 -6.03 -9.85
C GLU A 180 2.30 -6.21 -10.43
N THR A 181 1.75 -7.42 -10.31
CA THR A 181 0.36 -7.70 -10.63
C THR A 181 -0.56 -7.19 -9.52
N CYS A 182 -1.66 -6.54 -9.89
CA CYS A 182 -2.65 -6.12 -8.89
C CYS A 182 -3.41 -7.31 -8.28
N TYR A 183 -3.58 -8.37 -9.06
CA TYR A 183 -4.23 -9.63 -8.73
C TYR A 183 -3.82 -10.67 -9.78
N ASP A 184 -4.01 -11.95 -9.46
CA ASP A 184 -3.76 -13.03 -10.40
C ASP A 184 -4.69 -12.92 -11.63
N PRO A 185 -4.17 -12.98 -12.87
CA PRO A 185 -4.99 -12.87 -14.07
C PRO A 185 -6.16 -13.86 -14.06
N LEU A 186 -7.38 -13.33 -14.24
CA LEU A 186 -8.60 -14.12 -14.22
C LEU A 186 -8.93 -14.61 -15.63
N VAL A 187 -8.75 -15.90 -15.88
CA VAL A 187 -9.10 -16.56 -17.16
C VAL A 187 -10.31 -17.47 -16.92
N MET A 188 -11.35 -17.32 -17.73
CA MET A 188 -12.60 -18.08 -17.60
C MET A 188 -13.15 -18.48 -18.97
N SER A 189 -13.61 -19.72 -19.09
CA SER A 189 -14.28 -20.24 -20.29
C SER A 189 -15.21 -21.42 -19.92
N GLY A 190 -15.96 -21.94 -20.90
CA GLY A 190 -16.76 -23.15 -20.72
C GLY A 190 -17.99 -22.97 -19.84
N GLY A 191 -18.66 -21.81 -19.93
CA GLY A 191 -19.94 -21.57 -19.23
C GLY A 191 -19.82 -21.27 -17.74
N ARG A 192 -18.61 -21.30 -17.15
CA ARG A 192 -18.37 -21.01 -15.72
C ARG A 192 -17.68 -19.67 -15.57
N TYR A 193 -18.47 -18.66 -15.25
CA TYR A 193 -18.00 -17.29 -15.09
C TYR A 193 -18.31 -16.79 -13.67
N ASN A 194 -17.35 -16.13 -13.05
CA ASN A 194 -17.54 -15.39 -11.81
C ASN A 194 -16.95 -13.99 -11.97
N LEU A 195 -17.82 -12.99 -12.12
CA LEU A 195 -17.44 -11.58 -12.24
C LEU A 195 -17.46 -10.85 -10.89
N ARG A 196 -17.79 -11.55 -9.79
CA ARG A 196 -17.64 -11.01 -8.44
C ARG A 196 -16.18 -11.22 -8.04
N ALA A 197 -15.37 -10.19 -8.29
CA ALA A 197 -14.09 -10.00 -7.63
C ALA A 197 -14.30 -9.53 -6.19
#